data_AF-A0A537FIL7-F1
#
_entry.id   AF-A0A537FIL7-F1
#
_cell.length_a   1.000
_cell.length_b   1.000
_cell.length_c   1.000
_cell.angle_alpha   90.00
_cell.angle_beta   90.00
_cell.angle_gamma   90.00
#
_symmetry.space_group_name_H-M   'P 1'
#
loop_
_entity.id
_entity.type
_entity.pdbx_description
1 polymer ?
#
loop_
_entity_poly.entity_id
_entity_poly.type
_entity_poly.pdbx_seq_one_letter_code
_entity_poly.pdbx_strand_id
1 'polypeptide(L)'
;MLLDEIKETASEQRLGVDFQCAMLEERHKTQECDSEHLSKKIGSTKSGVGACNAERALRMVKLARQEKQLTPYVEDTVAEIHRALSTGGNVMVEGTQGTFLSLYHGTYPYVTSKDVTASQACADVGIGPTEVDDVMVIFKAYVTRVGEGPLEGQLSRDEVMRRGWMEHGTVTGRERRAAPFDYKLAKRAIELNGGTQIALTKLDVLFPSAKGIRDMRDLPREAREFISKIEQETKTPVTVIGTGASESDIIDRRAQSRQETTKPTLIVRSKKSTSLLG
;
A
#
# COMPACT_ATOMS: atom_id res chain seq x y z
N MET A 1 12.35 13.38 -13.33
CA MET A 1 11.38 12.38 -12.84
C MET A 1 10.06 13.05 -12.48
N LEU A 2 9.88 13.73 -11.34
CA LEU A 2 8.59 14.38 -11.02
C LEU A 2 8.14 15.39 -12.09
N LEU A 3 9.03 16.30 -12.52
CA LEU A 3 8.70 17.28 -13.57
C LEU A 3 8.38 16.65 -14.93
N ASP A 4 8.87 15.44 -15.18
CA ASP A 4 8.59 14.71 -16.42
C ASP A 4 7.22 14.04 -16.32
N GLU A 5 6.93 13.39 -15.18
CA GLU A 5 5.62 12.80 -14.88
C GLU A 5 4.48 13.83 -14.89
N ILE A 6 4.75 15.05 -14.38
CA ILE A 6 3.77 16.15 -14.44
C ILE A 6 3.36 16.45 -15.89
N LYS A 7 4.34 16.51 -16.79
CA LYS A 7 4.11 16.79 -18.22
C LYS A 7 3.44 15.63 -18.92
N GLU A 8 3.90 14.40 -18.66
CA GLU A 8 3.34 13.19 -19.25
C GLU A 8 1.88 12.99 -18.87
N THR A 9 1.49 13.41 -17.66
CA THR A 9 0.12 13.25 -17.15
C THR A 9 -0.75 14.50 -17.27
N ALA A 10 -0.22 15.60 -17.83
CA ALA A 10 -0.90 16.91 -17.91
C ALA A 10 -1.49 17.35 -16.55
N SER A 11 -0.67 17.27 -15.50
CA SER A 11 -1.08 17.53 -14.10
C SER A 11 -0.56 18.86 -13.56
N GLU A 12 0.01 19.73 -14.39
CA GLU A 12 0.65 20.99 -13.99
C GLU A 12 -0.27 21.90 -13.15
N GLN A 13 -1.57 21.87 -13.42
CA GLN A 13 -2.57 22.74 -12.79
C GLN A 13 -3.31 22.07 -11.62
N ARG A 14 -2.99 20.82 -11.29
CA ARG A 14 -3.71 20.01 -10.30
C ARG A 14 -2.77 19.29 -9.32
N LEU A 15 -1.48 19.59 -9.38
CA LEU A 15 -0.48 19.05 -8.48
C LEU A 15 -0.04 20.16 -7.52
N GLY A 16 0.03 19.82 -6.25
CA GLY A 16 0.95 20.48 -5.35
C GLY A 16 1.80 19.52 -4.53
N VAL A 17 2.88 20.08 -4.00
CA VAL A 17 3.96 19.39 -3.30
C VAL A 17 4.13 20.09 -1.97
N ASP A 18 4.03 19.34 -0.87
CA ASP A 18 4.18 19.94 0.44
C ASP A 18 5.55 20.59 0.62
N PHE A 19 5.57 21.81 1.15
CA PHE A 19 6.82 22.54 1.37
C PHE A 19 7.80 21.82 2.33
N GLN A 20 7.32 20.86 3.14
CA GLN A 20 8.11 20.01 4.03
C GLN A 20 8.52 18.65 3.43
N CYS A 21 8.22 18.36 2.17
CA CYS A 21 8.70 17.15 1.51
C CYS A 21 10.24 17.13 1.48
N ALA A 22 10.84 16.00 1.85
CA ALA A 22 12.28 15.80 1.78
C ALA A 22 12.73 15.58 0.32
N MET A 23 13.83 16.22 -0.06
CA MET A 23 14.37 16.15 -1.40
C MET A 23 15.35 15.00 -1.54
N LEU A 24 15.07 14.13 -2.50
CA LEU A 24 15.96 13.07 -2.89
C LEU A 24 16.98 13.62 -3.90
N GLU A 25 18.26 13.59 -3.51
CA GLU A 25 19.39 14.04 -4.33
C GLU A 25 20.19 12.84 -4.88
N GLU A 26 20.96 13.05 -5.94
CA GLU A 26 21.77 11.99 -6.58
C GLU A 26 22.75 11.33 -5.59
N ARG A 27 23.28 12.08 -4.61
CA ARG A 27 24.14 11.51 -3.56
C ARG A 27 23.47 10.38 -2.79
N HIS A 28 22.15 10.45 -2.57
CA HIS A 28 21.41 9.40 -1.88
C HIS A 28 21.32 8.13 -2.72
N LYS A 29 21.12 8.27 -4.05
CA LYS A 29 21.12 7.13 -4.98
C LYS A 29 22.48 6.47 -5.00
N THR A 30 23.56 7.25 -5.16
CA THR A 30 24.93 6.74 -5.15
C THR A 30 25.24 6.00 -3.85
N GLN A 31 24.92 6.59 -2.69
CA GLN A 31 25.12 5.95 -1.39
C GLN A 31 24.38 4.61 -1.26
N GLU A 32 23.14 4.53 -1.76
CA GLU A 32 22.36 3.30 -1.73
C GLU A 32 22.89 2.25 -2.71
N CYS A 33 23.32 2.67 -3.92
CA CYS A 33 23.93 1.81 -4.93
C CYS A 33 25.25 1.18 -4.46
N ASP A 34 26.11 1.98 -3.84
CA ASP A 34 27.46 1.59 -3.40
C ASP A 34 27.44 0.76 -2.12
N SER A 35 26.36 0.85 -1.33
CA SER A 35 26.19 0.03 -0.14
C SER A 35 25.95 -1.43 -0.50
N GLU A 36 26.93 -2.30 -0.23
CA GLU A 36 26.74 -3.75 -0.41
C GLU A 36 25.57 -4.29 0.42
N HIS A 37 25.37 -3.75 1.62
CA HIS A 37 24.26 -4.15 2.48
C HIS A 37 22.90 -3.80 1.84
N LEU A 38 22.68 -2.55 1.42
CA LEU A 38 21.38 -2.13 0.88
C LEU A 38 21.16 -2.71 -0.53
N SER A 39 22.17 -2.64 -1.39
CA SER A 39 22.10 -3.01 -2.79
C SER A 39 22.07 -4.54 -3.00
N LYS A 40 22.93 -5.30 -2.31
CA LYS A 40 23.07 -6.76 -2.51
C LYS A 40 22.30 -7.58 -1.47
N LYS A 41 22.45 -7.28 -0.17
CA LYS A 41 21.84 -8.09 0.90
C LYS A 41 20.34 -7.84 1.06
N ILE A 42 19.93 -6.57 1.14
CA ILE A 42 18.50 -6.23 1.23
C ILE A 42 17.85 -6.28 -0.16
N GLY A 43 18.59 -5.84 -1.18
CA GLY A 43 18.07 -5.75 -2.54
C GLY A 43 17.12 -4.58 -2.69
N SER A 44 17.54 -3.40 -2.24
CA SER A 44 16.76 -2.16 -2.35
C SER A 44 16.45 -1.78 -3.80
N THR A 45 15.60 -0.77 -3.98
CA THR A 45 15.26 -0.24 -5.31
C THR A 45 16.37 0.60 -5.91
N LYS A 46 17.40 0.96 -5.13
CA LYS A 46 18.50 1.85 -5.51
C LYS A 46 18.02 3.25 -5.90
N SER A 47 16.85 3.62 -5.42
CA SER A 47 16.24 4.91 -5.69
C SER A 47 16.74 6.02 -4.76
N GLY A 48 17.50 5.68 -3.71
CA GLY A 48 18.04 6.64 -2.72
C GLY A 48 17.10 6.90 -1.54
N VAL A 49 15.95 6.22 -1.47
CA VAL A 49 14.94 6.43 -0.42
C VAL A 49 15.47 6.06 0.95
N GLY A 50 16.27 5.00 1.04
CA GLY A 50 16.87 4.59 2.32
C GLY A 50 17.81 5.65 2.87
N ALA A 51 18.74 6.11 2.03
CA ALA A 51 19.72 7.13 2.40
C ALA A 51 19.07 8.49 2.69
N CYS A 52 18.09 8.91 1.88
CA CYS A 52 17.35 10.16 2.09
C CYS A 52 16.58 10.15 3.42
N ASN A 53 15.91 9.06 3.77
CA ASN A 53 15.20 8.94 5.04
C ASN A 53 16.16 8.91 6.24
N ALA A 54 17.33 8.30 6.10
CA ALA A 54 18.37 8.37 7.14
C ALA A 54 18.84 9.82 7.36
N GLU A 55 19.07 10.58 6.28
CA GLU A 55 19.45 11.99 6.36
C GLU A 55 18.31 12.86 6.94
N ARG A 56 17.05 12.56 6.61
CA ARG A 56 15.87 13.19 7.21
C ARG A 56 15.79 12.93 8.71
N ALA A 57 16.05 11.71 9.16
CA ALA A 57 16.08 11.36 10.57
C ALA A 57 17.19 12.11 11.34
N LEU A 58 18.28 12.46 10.65
CA LEU A 58 19.35 13.31 11.17
C LEU A 58 19.08 14.82 11.01
N ARG A 59 17.94 15.21 10.42
CA ARG A 59 17.51 16.59 10.18
C ARG A 59 18.45 17.39 9.28
N MET A 60 19.09 16.72 8.32
CA MET A 60 20.04 17.35 7.40
C MET A 60 19.51 17.48 5.97
N VAL A 61 18.41 16.80 5.64
CA VAL A 61 17.89 16.74 4.27
C VAL A 61 17.40 18.10 3.77
N LYS A 62 17.63 18.37 2.48
CA LYS A 62 17.00 19.49 1.76
C LYS A 62 15.49 19.29 1.67
N LEU A 63 14.70 20.36 1.75
CA LEU A 63 13.24 20.34 1.62
C LEU A 63 12.76 20.92 0.28
N ALA A 64 11.54 20.57 -0.14
CA ALA A 64 10.95 20.99 -1.41
C ALA A 64 10.91 22.50 -1.59
N ARG A 65 10.61 23.26 -0.52
CA ARG A 65 10.67 24.74 -0.54
C ARG A 65 12.03 25.35 -0.87
N GLN A 66 13.10 24.55 -0.81
CA GLN A 66 14.46 24.95 -1.17
C GLN A 66 14.83 24.54 -2.61
N GLU A 67 13.95 23.88 -3.34
CA GLU A 67 14.15 23.47 -4.73
C GLU A 67 13.49 24.44 -5.70
N LYS A 68 14.30 25.24 -6.40
CA LYS A 68 13.82 26.31 -7.29
C LYS A 68 12.91 25.77 -8.40
N GLN A 69 13.20 24.57 -8.92
CA GLN A 69 12.42 23.98 -10.00
C GLN A 69 11.01 23.54 -9.56
N LEU A 70 10.78 23.35 -8.26
CA LEU A 70 9.47 22.99 -7.71
C LEU A 70 8.64 24.19 -7.28
N THR A 71 9.19 25.41 -7.28
CA THR A 71 8.50 26.63 -6.82
C THR A 71 7.04 26.76 -7.30
N PRO A 72 6.69 26.47 -8.57
CA PRO A 72 5.30 26.58 -9.03
C PRO A 72 4.31 25.60 -8.38
N TYR A 73 4.81 24.52 -7.79
CA TYR A 73 4.02 23.42 -7.23
C TYR A 73 4.09 23.35 -5.71
N VAL A 74 4.97 24.14 -5.07
CA VAL A 74 5.15 24.08 -3.61
C VAL A 74 3.97 24.76 -2.92
N GLU A 75 3.29 24.03 -2.03
CA GLU A 75 2.13 24.53 -1.29
C GLU A 75 2.03 23.93 0.12
N ASP A 76 1.05 24.41 0.90
CA ASP A 76 0.64 23.81 2.18
C ASP A 76 -0.46 22.77 1.92
N THR A 77 -0.02 21.53 1.65
CA THR A 77 -0.95 20.45 1.28
C THR A 77 -1.83 20.03 2.47
N VAL A 78 -1.32 20.18 3.70
CA VAL A 78 -2.08 19.90 4.91
C VAL A 78 -3.26 20.89 5.03
N ALA A 79 -3.01 22.18 4.83
CA ALA A 79 -4.08 23.19 4.84
C ALA A 79 -5.12 22.94 3.74
N GLU A 80 -4.70 22.48 2.56
CA GLU A 80 -5.60 22.08 1.48
C GLU A 80 -6.50 20.90 1.87
N ILE A 81 -5.91 19.83 2.38
CA ILE A 81 -6.64 18.64 2.85
C ILE A 81 -7.67 19.03 3.90
N HIS A 82 -7.28 19.79 4.92
CA HIS A 82 -8.18 20.22 5.99
C HIS A 82 -9.28 21.17 5.51
N ARG A 83 -8.99 22.03 4.52
CA ARG A 83 -10.02 22.83 3.85
C ARG A 83 -11.04 21.95 3.13
N ALA A 84 -10.58 20.95 2.38
CA ALA A 84 -11.46 19.99 1.71
C ALA A 84 -12.34 19.24 2.71
N LEU A 85 -11.76 18.71 3.80
CA LEU A 85 -12.49 18.01 4.85
C LEU A 85 -13.53 18.93 5.53
N SER A 86 -13.16 20.15 5.89
CA SER A 86 -14.05 21.11 6.56
C SER A 86 -15.26 21.54 5.72
N THR A 87 -15.15 21.43 4.39
CA THR A 87 -16.22 21.77 3.44
C THR A 87 -17.05 20.56 3.03
N GLY A 88 -16.83 19.39 3.65
CA GLY A 88 -17.51 18.14 3.33
C GLY A 88 -17.02 17.48 2.03
N GLY A 89 -15.83 17.85 1.55
CA GLY A 89 -15.17 17.20 0.43
C GLY A 89 -14.61 15.83 0.80
N ASN A 90 -14.35 15.01 -0.23
CA ASN A 90 -13.73 13.70 -0.06
C ASN A 90 -12.23 13.78 -0.31
N VAL A 91 -11.44 13.15 0.57
CA VAL A 91 -9.99 13.02 0.41
C VAL A 91 -9.65 11.54 0.28
N MET A 92 -8.88 11.17 -0.75
CA MET A 92 -8.38 9.82 -0.94
C MET A 92 -6.85 9.84 -0.80
N VAL A 93 -6.33 9.03 0.11
CA VAL A 93 -4.90 8.93 0.40
C VAL A 93 -4.38 7.60 -0.12
N GLU A 94 -3.36 7.64 -0.98
CA GLU A 94 -2.66 6.46 -1.46
C GLU A 94 -1.37 6.22 -0.66
N GLY A 95 -1.25 5.03 -0.07
CA GLY A 95 -0.06 4.61 0.68
C GLY A 95 0.95 3.86 -0.20
N THR A 96 2.21 3.90 0.21
CA THR A 96 3.25 2.98 -0.28
C THR A 96 4.05 2.47 0.92
N GLN A 97 4.55 1.24 0.98
CA GLN A 97 4.39 0.07 0.10
C GLN A 97 3.31 -0.88 0.66
N GLY A 98 3.50 -2.21 0.58
CA GLY A 98 2.61 -3.20 1.21
C GLY A 98 3.02 -3.50 2.66
N THR A 99 2.05 -3.88 3.50
CA THR A 99 2.20 -3.99 4.98
C THR A 99 3.44 -4.73 5.45
N PHE A 100 3.83 -5.85 4.80
CA PHE A 100 4.98 -6.64 5.23
C PHE A 100 6.35 -6.11 4.74
N LEU A 101 6.37 -4.94 4.10
CA LEU A 101 7.55 -4.11 3.90
C LEU A 101 7.65 -2.98 4.94
N SER A 102 6.74 -2.89 5.91
CA SER A 102 6.83 -1.96 7.04
C SER A 102 8.16 -2.11 7.78
N LEU A 103 8.80 -0.98 8.11
CA LEU A 103 10.00 -0.96 8.95
C LEU A 103 9.78 -1.63 10.33
N TYR A 104 8.56 -1.58 10.87
CA TYR A 104 8.23 -2.09 12.19
C TYR A 104 7.55 -3.47 12.17
N HIS A 105 6.69 -3.69 11.18
CA HIS A 105 5.80 -4.86 11.13
C HIS A 105 6.10 -5.82 9.98
N GLY A 106 7.09 -5.49 9.15
CA GLY A 106 7.55 -6.33 8.06
C GLY A 106 8.63 -7.34 8.47
N THR A 107 9.18 -8.01 7.46
CA THR A 107 10.26 -9.00 7.66
C THR A 107 11.63 -8.33 7.80
N TYR A 108 11.84 -7.53 8.85
CA TYR A 108 13.10 -6.83 9.08
C TYR A 108 14.30 -7.81 9.08
N PRO A 109 15.42 -7.49 8.39
CA PRO A 109 15.76 -6.22 7.76
C PRO A 109 15.30 -6.05 6.30
N TYR A 110 14.57 -7.02 5.73
CA TYR A 110 14.11 -7.01 4.34
C TYR A 110 12.82 -6.20 4.17
N VAL A 111 12.90 -4.92 4.49
CA VAL A 111 11.78 -3.96 4.56
C VAL A 111 12.19 -2.62 3.98
N THR A 112 11.24 -1.70 3.84
CA THR A 112 11.52 -0.31 3.46
C THR A 112 12.05 0.51 4.65
N SER A 113 12.40 1.78 4.43
CA SER A 113 12.96 2.68 5.46
C SER A 113 11.92 3.46 6.25
N LYS A 114 10.62 3.13 6.13
CA LYS A 114 9.53 3.73 6.92
C LYS A 114 8.44 2.71 7.23
N ASP A 115 7.52 3.06 8.14
CA ASP A 115 6.28 2.30 8.23
C ASP A 115 5.42 2.51 6.98
N VAL A 116 4.50 1.59 6.71
CA VAL A 116 3.64 1.62 5.51
C VAL A 116 2.20 1.24 5.84
N THR A 117 1.84 1.29 7.13
CA THR A 117 0.45 1.09 7.54
C THR A 117 -0.40 2.32 7.22
N ALA A 118 -1.73 2.16 7.26
CA ALA A 118 -2.68 3.24 7.11
C ALA A 118 -2.40 4.41 8.07
N SER A 119 -1.98 4.12 9.31
CA SER A 119 -1.59 5.13 10.29
C SER A 119 -0.41 5.98 9.80
N GLN A 120 0.60 5.37 9.18
CA GLN A 120 1.70 6.12 8.59
C GLN A 120 1.24 6.94 7.39
N ALA A 121 0.37 6.41 6.53
CA ALA A 121 -0.17 7.18 5.41
C ALA A 121 -0.92 8.43 5.90
N CYS A 122 -1.68 8.34 6.99
CA CYS A 122 -2.33 9.50 7.62
C CYS A 122 -1.31 10.51 8.15
N ALA A 123 -0.26 10.03 8.83
CA ALA A 123 0.82 10.88 9.34
C ALA A 123 1.60 11.57 8.22
N ASP A 124 1.76 10.92 7.06
CA ASP A 124 2.47 11.48 5.90
C ASP A 124 1.74 12.69 5.30
N VAL A 125 0.41 12.72 5.35
CA VAL A 125 -0.43 13.78 4.76
C VAL A 125 -1.05 14.73 5.79
N GLY A 126 -0.79 14.53 7.08
CA GLY A 126 -1.29 15.41 8.14
C GLY A 126 -2.76 15.21 8.51
N ILE A 127 -3.30 14.00 8.36
CA ILE A 127 -4.67 13.65 8.77
C ILE A 127 -4.64 12.99 10.16
N GLY A 128 -5.50 13.45 11.06
CA GLY A 128 -5.67 12.86 12.38
C GLY A 128 -6.35 11.48 12.29
N PRO A 129 -6.00 10.51 13.16
CA PRO A 129 -6.57 9.17 13.09
C PRO A 129 -8.09 9.11 13.35
N THR A 130 -8.66 10.15 13.97
CA THR A 130 -10.12 10.27 14.21
C THR A 130 -10.91 10.80 13.02
N GLU A 131 -10.23 11.25 11.97
CA GLU A 131 -10.83 11.83 10.75
C GLU A 131 -10.93 10.80 9.62
N VAL A 132 -10.44 9.57 9.84
CA VAL A 132 -10.43 8.51 8.84
C VAL A 132 -11.71 7.68 8.91
N ASP A 133 -12.51 7.73 7.84
CA ASP A 133 -13.76 6.96 7.73
C ASP A 133 -13.53 5.51 7.25
N ASP A 134 -12.75 5.36 6.19
CA ASP A 134 -12.56 4.10 5.46
C ASP A 134 -11.07 3.80 5.29
N VAL A 135 -10.66 2.56 5.59
CA VAL A 135 -9.34 2.02 5.26
C VAL A 135 -9.51 0.82 4.34
N MET A 136 -9.05 0.94 3.09
CA MET A 136 -9.05 -0.14 2.10
C MET A 136 -7.68 -0.82 2.04
N VAL A 137 -7.63 -2.12 2.33
CA VAL A 137 -6.40 -2.91 2.21
C VAL A 137 -6.44 -3.69 0.90
N ILE A 138 -5.42 -3.49 0.06
CA ILE A 138 -5.33 -4.11 -1.26
C ILE A 138 -4.57 -5.42 -1.15
N PHE A 139 -5.21 -6.52 -1.59
CA PHE A 139 -4.57 -7.81 -1.77
C PHE A 139 -4.56 -8.20 -3.24
N LYS A 140 -3.57 -9.00 -3.62
CA LYS A 140 -3.62 -9.82 -4.84
C LYS A 140 -4.16 -11.20 -4.48
N ALA A 141 -4.76 -11.89 -5.44
CA ALA A 141 -5.22 -13.28 -5.28
C ALA A 141 -4.10 -14.30 -5.00
N TYR A 142 -2.83 -13.88 -5.10
CA TYR A 142 -1.64 -14.64 -4.73
C TYR A 142 -0.56 -13.68 -4.21
N VAL A 143 0.41 -14.19 -3.46
CA VAL A 143 1.47 -13.38 -2.86
C VAL A 143 2.64 -13.28 -3.82
N THR A 144 3.21 -12.07 -3.96
CA THR A 144 4.46 -11.83 -4.71
C THR A 144 5.46 -11.08 -3.86
N ARG A 145 6.75 -11.43 -3.97
CA ARG A 145 7.86 -10.75 -3.29
C ARG A 145 8.96 -10.38 -4.28
N VAL A 146 9.47 -9.15 -4.17
CA VAL A 146 10.68 -8.67 -4.85
C VAL A 146 11.85 -8.73 -3.87
N GLY A 147 13.03 -9.14 -4.34
CA GLY A 147 14.24 -9.17 -3.53
C GLY A 147 14.32 -10.37 -2.59
N GLU A 148 15.28 -10.30 -1.68
CA GLU A 148 15.62 -11.39 -0.77
C GLU A 148 14.64 -11.46 0.43
N GLY A 149 14.69 -12.59 1.15
CA GLY A 149 13.92 -12.82 2.37
C GLY A 149 12.87 -13.93 2.26
N PRO A 150 12.28 -14.35 3.39
CA PRO A 150 11.42 -15.52 3.44
C PRO A 150 10.09 -15.29 2.71
N LEU A 151 9.60 -16.33 2.02
CA LEU A 151 8.27 -16.39 1.44
C LEU A 151 7.71 -17.80 1.67
N GLU A 152 6.82 -17.93 2.64
CA GLU A 152 6.18 -19.21 2.95
C GLU A 152 5.33 -19.67 1.76
N GLY A 153 5.39 -20.97 1.43
CA GLY A 153 4.66 -21.52 0.28
C GLY A 153 5.18 -21.06 -1.09
N GLN A 154 6.42 -20.54 -1.17
CA GLN A 154 7.03 -20.16 -2.45
C GLN A 154 6.99 -21.31 -3.45
N LEU A 155 6.46 -21.02 -4.65
CA LEU A 155 6.41 -21.96 -5.77
C LEU A 155 7.74 -21.99 -6.52
N SER A 156 8.03 -23.10 -7.21
CA SER A 156 9.14 -23.16 -8.15
C SER A 156 8.88 -22.24 -9.34
N ARG A 157 9.95 -21.76 -9.98
CA ARG A 157 9.86 -20.88 -11.16
C ARG A 157 9.01 -21.51 -12.27
N ASP A 158 9.21 -22.80 -12.54
CA ASP A 158 8.45 -23.53 -13.57
C ASP A 158 6.96 -23.57 -13.27
N GLU A 159 6.57 -23.71 -11.99
CA GLU A 159 5.17 -23.70 -11.57
C GLU A 159 4.56 -22.29 -11.69
N VAL A 160 5.32 -21.24 -11.35
CA VAL A 160 4.90 -19.84 -11.53
C VAL A 160 4.66 -19.54 -13.02
N MET A 161 5.57 -20.00 -13.89
CA MET A 161 5.42 -19.88 -15.35
C MET A 161 4.19 -20.62 -15.86
N ARG A 162 3.99 -21.88 -15.45
CA ARG A 162 2.85 -22.70 -15.85
C ARG A 162 1.51 -22.08 -15.45
N ARG A 163 1.47 -21.37 -14.31
CA ARG A 163 0.27 -20.66 -13.82
C ARG A 163 0.07 -19.28 -14.44
N GLY A 164 1.04 -18.75 -15.19
CA GLY A 164 1.00 -17.38 -15.70
C GLY A 164 1.17 -16.31 -14.61
N TRP A 165 1.81 -16.64 -13.49
CA TRP A 165 2.00 -15.75 -12.33
C TRP A 165 3.33 -14.96 -12.39
N MET A 166 4.02 -15.04 -13.52
CA MET A 166 5.29 -14.36 -13.71
C MET A 166 5.09 -12.84 -13.73
N GLU A 167 5.72 -12.16 -12.78
CA GLU A 167 5.70 -10.71 -12.69
C GLU A 167 7.13 -10.16 -12.58
N HIS A 168 7.34 -8.96 -13.11
CA HIS A 168 8.60 -8.23 -13.01
C HIS A 168 8.38 -6.91 -12.27
N GLY A 169 9.37 -6.48 -11.50
CA GLY A 169 9.35 -5.16 -10.86
C GLY A 169 9.47 -4.06 -11.90
N THR A 170 8.58 -3.07 -11.87
CA THR A 170 8.54 -1.94 -12.83
C THR A 170 9.83 -1.10 -12.82
N VAL A 171 10.39 -0.87 -11.63
CA VAL A 171 11.62 -0.07 -11.46
C VAL A 171 12.88 -0.91 -11.69
N THR A 172 12.98 -2.06 -11.02
CA THR A 172 14.24 -2.85 -11.01
C THR A 172 14.35 -3.89 -12.12
N GLY A 173 13.26 -4.18 -12.84
CA GLY A 173 13.19 -5.29 -13.81
C GLY A 173 13.26 -6.70 -13.22
N ARG A 174 13.56 -6.84 -11.91
CA ARG A 174 13.72 -8.13 -11.23
C ARG A 174 12.45 -8.97 -11.25
N GLU A 175 12.62 -10.27 -11.51
CA GLU A 175 11.58 -11.29 -11.41
C GLU A 175 11.05 -11.38 -9.97
N ARG A 176 9.72 -11.49 -9.82
CA ARG A 176 9.05 -11.66 -8.53
C ARG A 176 8.89 -13.14 -8.21
N ARG A 177 9.21 -13.51 -6.98
CA ARG A 177 8.87 -14.82 -6.42
C ARG A 177 7.39 -14.83 -6.06
N ALA A 178 6.69 -15.94 -6.25
CA ALA A 178 5.27 -16.05 -5.99
C ALA A 178 4.92 -17.23 -5.08
N ALA A 179 3.84 -17.07 -4.31
CA ALA A 179 3.27 -18.07 -3.42
C ALA A 179 1.73 -17.98 -3.46
N PRO A 180 1.00 -19.05 -3.09
CA PRO A 180 -0.44 -18.98 -2.91
C PRO A 180 -0.87 -17.91 -1.90
N PHE A 181 -2.14 -17.54 -1.91
CA PHE A 181 -2.71 -16.58 -0.95
C PHE A 181 -2.52 -17.07 0.49
N ASP A 182 -2.07 -16.18 1.36
CA ASP A 182 -1.89 -16.46 2.78
C ASP A 182 -2.95 -15.72 3.62
N TYR A 183 -3.91 -16.48 4.14
CA TYR A 183 -5.01 -15.96 4.95
C TYR A 183 -4.55 -15.43 6.32
N LYS A 184 -3.48 -15.98 6.88
CA LYS A 184 -2.93 -15.52 8.18
C LYS A 184 -2.27 -14.16 8.00
N LEU A 185 -1.47 -14.01 6.93
CA LEU A 185 -0.88 -12.72 6.56
C LEU A 185 -1.94 -11.69 6.19
N ALA A 186 -2.97 -12.07 5.43
CA ALA A 186 -4.08 -11.18 5.11
C ALA A 186 -4.79 -10.67 6.38
N LYS A 187 -5.15 -11.58 7.29
CA LYS A 187 -5.76 -11.22 8.58
C LYS A 187 -4.86 -10.28 9.38
N ARG A 188 -3.56 -10.57 9.47
CA ARG A 188 -2.61 -9.71 10.18
C ARG A 188 -2.48 -8.33 9.54
N ALA A 189 -2.51 -8.24 8.22
CA ALA A 189 -2.48 -6.98 7.51
C ALA A 189 -3.74 -6.13 7.79
N ILE A 190 -4.93 -6.75 7.84
CA ILE A 190 -6.16 -6.07 8.27
C ILE A 190 -6.02 -5.51 9.69
N GLU A 191 -5.58 -6.33 10.64
CA GLU A 191 -5.42 -5.92 12.05
C GLU A 191 -4.47 -4.73 12.21
N LEU A 192 -3.33 -4.74 11.51
CA LEU A 192 -2.33 -3.68 11.59
C LEU A 192 -2.80 -2.35 11.00
N ASN A 193 -3.65 -2.40 9.97
CA ASN A 193 -4.12 -1.21 9.27
C ASN A 193 -5.48 -0.71 9.78
N GLY A 194 -6.19 -1.48 10.61
CA GLY A 194 -7.59 -1.21 10.91
C GLY A 194 -8.46 -1.30 9.64
N GLY A 195 -8.16 -2.27 8.77
CA GLY A 195 -8.80 -2.40 7.46
C GLY A 195 -10.31 -2.56 7.57
N THR A 196 -11.05 -1.61 7.01
CA THR A 196 -12.53 -1.60 6.96
C THR A 196 -13.08 -2.39 5.78
N GLN A 197 -12.29 -2.51 4.71
CA GLN A 197 -12.66 -3.17 3.48
C GLN A 197 -11.44 -3.67 2.71
N ILE A 198 -11.65 -4.65 1.83
CA ILE A 198 -10.63 -5.26 1.01
C ILE A 198 -10.88 -4.97 -0.46
N ALA A 199 -9.81 -4.59 -1.17
CA ALA A 199 -9.74 -4.68 -2.62
C ALA A 199 -8.92 -5.91 -3.03
N LEU A 200 -9.53 -6.84 -3.75
CA LEU A 200 -8.87 -8.05 -4.24
C LEU A 200 -8.58 -7.93 -5.73
N THR A 201 -7.31 -8.00 -6.11
CA THR A 201 -6.87 -7.86 -7.51
C THR A 201 -6.33 -9.19 -8.06
N LYS A 202 -6.17 -9.27 -9.39
CA LYS A 202 -5.61 -10.44 -10.08
C LYS A 202 -6.42 -11.72 -9.89
N LEU A 203 -7.74 -11.59 -9.70
CA LEU A 203 -8.61 -12.75 -9.57
C LEU A 203 -8.63 -13.57 -10.87
N ASP A 204 -8.56 -12.92 -12.02
CA ASP A 204 -8.44 -13.51 -13.35
C ASP A 204 -7.16 -14.33 -13.55
N VAL A 205 -6.07 -13.95 -12.88
CA VAL A 205 -4.81 -14.70 -12.95
C VAL A 205 -4.87 -15.98 -12.11
N LEU A 206 -5.60 -15.96 -10.99
CA LEU A 206 -5.85 -17.17 -10.19
C LEU A 206 -6.94 -18.05 -10.82
N PHE A 207 -7.99 -17.43 -11.35
CA PHE A 207 -9.15 -18.06 -11.99
C PHE A 207 -9.37 -17.45 -13.38
N PRO A 208 -8.76 -18.00 -14.45
CA PRO A 208 -8.87 -17.45 -15.81
C PRO A 208 -10.30 -17.26 -16.33
N SER A 209 -11.24 -18.07 -15.85
CA SER A 209 -12.67 -17.96 -16.17
C SER A 209 -13.37 -16.77 -15.51
N ALA A 210 -12.74 -16.08 -14.55
CA ALA A 210 -13.25 -14.85 -13.96
C ALA A 210 -12.97 -13.60 -14.81
N LYS A 211 -12.17 -13.72 -15.87
CA LYS A 211 -11.68 -12.58 -16.65
C LYS A 211 -12.81 -11.74 -17.24
N GLY A 212 -12.79 -10.43 -16.97
CA GLY A 212 -13.76 -9.46 -17.50
C GLY A 212 -15.17 -9.54 -16.89
N ILE A 213 -15.39 -10.41 -15.90
CA ILE A 213 -16.67 -10.50 -15.19
C ILE A 213 -16.87 -9.25 -14.33
N ARG A 214 -18.09 -8.69 -14.38
CA ARG A 214 -18.46 -7.44 -13.68
C ARG A 214 -19.57 -7.60 -12.65
N ASP A 215 -20.16 -8.80 -12.53
CA ASP A 215 -21.17 -9.12 -11.53
C ASP A 215 -20.71 -10.32 -10.69
N MET A 216 -20.86 -10.22 -9.38
CA MET A 216 -20.48 -11.27 -8.43
C MET A 216 -21.18 -12.61 -8.74
N ARG A 217 -22.42 -12.57 -9.26
CA ARG A 217 -23.23 -13.77 -9.55
C ARG A 217 -22.69 -14.60 -10.71
N ASP A 218 -22.00 -13.95 -11.63
CA ASP A 218 -21.46 -14.59 -12.84
C ASP A 218 -20.09 -15.21 -12.58
N LEU A 219 -19.47 -14.93 -11.43
CA LEU A 219 -18.18 -15.53 -11.07
C LEU A 219 -18.28 -17.06 -10.92
N PRO A 220 -17.23 -17.80 -11.37
CA PRO A 220 -17.09 -19.23 -11.09
C PRO A 220 -17.25 -19.54 -9.61
N ARG A 221 -17.80 -20.72 -9.30
CA ARG A 221 -18.11 -21.11 -7.92
C ARG A 221 -16.86 -21.05 -7.04
N GLU A 222 -15.74 -21.54 -7.55
CA GLU A 222 -14.44 -21.57 -6.86
C GLU A 222 -13.92 -20.17 -6.55
N ALA A 223 -14.13 -19.20 -7.46
CA ALA A 223 -13.74 -17.82 -7.25
C ALA A 223 -14.59 -17.15 -6.16
N ARG A 224 -15.90 -17.42 -6.13
CA ARG A 224 -16.80 -16.93 -5.08
C ARG A 224 -16.48 -17.56 -3.72
N GLU A 225 -16.20 -18.85 -3.68
CA GLU A 225 -15.76 -19.57 -2.47
C GLU A 225 -14.42 -19.00 -1.95
N PHE A 226 -13.48 -18.69 -2.83
CA PHE A 226 -12.22 -18.04 -2.47
C PHE A 226 -12.43 -16.67 -1.82
N ILE A 227 -13.25 -15.80 -2.42
CA ILE A 227 -13.61 -14.50 -1.86
C ILE A 227 -14.28 -14.65 -0.50
N SER A 228 -15.26 -15.56 -0.40
CA SER A 228 -15.99 -15.81 0.85
C SER A 228 -15.05 -16.27 1.96
N LYS A 229 -14.05 -17.09 1.63
CA LYS A 229 -13.04 -17.53 2.59
C LYS A 229 -12.14 -16.39 3.05
N ILE A 230 -11.75 -15.47 2.17
CA ILE A 230 -11.01 -14.25 2.57
C ILE A 230 -11.85 -13.45 3.57
N GLU A 231 -13.11 -13.18 3.26
CA GLU A 231 -14.02 -12.44 4.15
C GLU A 231 -14.18 -13.15 5.50
N GLN A 232 -14.32 -14.48 5.50
CA GLN A 232 -14.46 -15.28 6.71
C GLN A 232 -13.20 -15.25 7.60
N GLU A 233 -12.01 -15.37 7.02
CA GLU A 233 -10.74 -15.44 7.77
C GLU A 233 -10.31 -14.06 8.28
N THR A 234 -10.51 -13.03 7.46
CA THR A 234 -10.13 -11.64 7.78
C THR A 234 -11.20 -10.88 8.56
N LYS A 235 -12.43 -11.38 8.60
CA LYS A 235 -13.61 -10.69 9.16
C LYS A 235 -13.84 -9.31 8.55
N THR A 236 -13.48 -9.15 7.28
CA THR A 236 -13.53 -7.87 6.55
C THR A 236 -14.12 -8.10 5.16
N PRO A 237 -15.08 -7.27 4.71
CA PRO A 237 -15.72 -7.47 3.41
C PRO A 237 -14.77 -7.17 2.24
N VAL A 238 -14.88 -7.95 1.17
CA VAL A 238 -14.18 -7.72 -0.11
C VAL A 238 -15.09 -6.89 -1.00
N THR A 239 -14.88 -5.58 -1.00
CA THR A 239 -15.79 -4.62 -1.63
C THR A 239 -15.42 -4.27 -3.06
N VAL A 240 -14.15 -4.44 -3.45
CA VAL A 240 -13.66 -4.20 -4.81
C VAL A 240 -12.93 -5.44 -5.30
N ILE A 241 -13.30 -5.96 -6.47
CA ILE A 241 -12.70 -7.18 -7.03
C ILE A 241 -12.24 -6.89 -8.46
N GLY A 242 -10.94 -6.93 -8.70
CA GLY A 242 -10.33 -6.80 -10.02
C GLY A 242 -10.30 -8.14 -10.75
N THR A 243 -10.97 -8.18 -11.90
CA THR A 243 -11.15 -9.35 -12.79
C THR A 243 -10.36 -9.21 -14.10
N GLY A 244 -9.41 -8.30 -14.18
CA GLY A 244 -8.62 -8.07 -15.38
C GLY A 244 -7.68 -6.88 -15.26
N ALA A 245 -7.08 -6.52 -16.39
CA ALA A 245 -6.13 -5.42 -16.48
C ALA A 245 -6.78 -4.08 -16.89
N SER A 246 -8.01 -4.11 -17.44
CA SER A 246 -8.74 -2.88 -17.75
C SER A 246 -9.29 -2.25 -16.47
N GLU A 247 -9.39 -0.92 -16.46
CA GLU A 247 -10.11 -0.16 -15.42
C GLU A 247 -11.58 -0.60 -15.27
N SER A 248 -12.15 -1.14 -16.34
CA SER A 248 -13.53 -1.62 -16.36
C SER A 248 -13.68 -3.09 -15.94
N ASP A 249 -12.59 -3.82 -15.72
CA ASP A 249 -12.59 -5.21 -15.26
C ASP A 249 -12.65 -5.25 -13.73
N ILE A 250 -13.72 -4.67 -13.17
CA ILE A 250 -13.93 -4.51 -11.74
C ILE A 250 -15.37 -4.86 -11.37
N ILE A 251 -15.54 -5.56 -10.25
CA ILE A 251 -16.80 -5.72 -9.53
C ILE A 251 -16.75 -4.79 -8.30
N ASP A 252 -17.68 -3.85 -8.22
CA ASP A 252 -17.81 -2.91 -7.10
C ASP A 252 -19.03 -3.23 -6.24
N ARG A 253 -18.79 -3.61 -4.98
CA ARG A 253 -19.79 -3.99 -3.97
C ARG A 253 -19.89 -2.96 -2.83
N ARG A 254 -19.22 -1.79 -2.94
CA ARG A 254 -19.14 -0.80 -1.83
C ARG A 254 -20.50 -0.28 -1.39
N ALA A 255 -21.43 -0.08 -2.32
CA ALA A 255 -22.80 0.36 -2.01
C ALA A 255 -23.57 -0.65 -1.14
N GLN A 256 -23.29 -1.94 -1.27
CA GLN A 256 -23.92 -3.01 -0.51
C GLN A 256 -23.31 -3.11 0.91
N SER A 257 -21.99 -2.89 1.03
CA SER A 257 -21.28 -2.96 2.30
C SER A 257 -21.58 -1.80 3.25
N ARG A 258 -21.83 -0.58 2.73
CA ARG A 258 -22.13 0.60 3.55
C ARG A 258 -23.46 0.53 4.29
N GLN A 259 -24.39 -0.35 3.86
CA GLN A 259 -25.65 -0.59 4.58
C GLN A 259 -25.44 -1.42 5.86
N GLU A 260 -24.32 -2.14 5.99
CA GLU A 260 -24.04 -3.01 7.14
C GLU A 260 -23.11 -2.36 8.18
N THR A 261 -22.36 -1.32 7.82
CA THR A 261 -21.24 -0.76 8.61
C THR A 261 -21.49 0.65 9.16
N THR A 262 -22.69 0.96 9.67
CA THR A 262 -22.85 2.18 10.49
C THR A 262 -22.33 1.94 11.92
N LYS A 263 -21.02 2.16 12.15
CA LYS A 263 -20.44 2.61 13.43
C LYS A 263 -18.91 2.79 13.32
N PRO A 264 -18.36 4.00 13.54
CA PRO A 264 -16.93 4.17 13.76
C PRO A 264 -16.60 3.91 15.23
N THR A 265 -15.37 3.49 15.52
CA THR A 265 -14.44 4.09 16.49
C THR A 265 -13.40 3.03 16.90
N LEU A 266 -12.13 3.36 16.69
CA LEU A 266 -10.98 2.78 17.39
C LEU A 266 -11.15 3.02 18.91
N ILE A 267 -11.93 2.19 19.59
CA ILE A 267 -11.94 2.12 21.06
C ILE A 267 -10.84 1.14 21.44
N VAL A 268 -9.63 1.65 21.71
CA VAL A 268 -8.64 0.90 22.47
C VAL A 268 -9.18 0.75 23.89
N ARG A 269 -9.86 -0.38 24.17
CA ARG A 269 -10.27 -0.72 25.53
C ARG A 269 -9.01 -1.04 26.33
N SER A 270 -8.52 -0.07 27.10
CA SER A 270 -7.65 -0.35 28.23
C SER A 270 -8.43 -1.22 29.23
N LYS A 271 -7.99 -2.46 29.45
CA LYS A 271 -8.45 -3.25 30.58
C LYS A 271 -7.94 -2.57 31.86
N LYS A 272 -8.75 -1.71 32.48
CA LYS A 272 -8.63 -1.42 33.91
C LYS A 272 -9.32 -2.52 34.69
N SER A 273 -8.56 -3.18 35.57
CA SER A 273 -8.91 -3.46 36.98
C SER A 273 -8.29 -4.78 37.43
N THR A 274 -7.28 -4.69 38.30
CA THR A 274 -7.51 -5.03 39.70
C THR A 274 -6.54 -4.24 40.56
N SER A 275 -7.08 -3.24 41.26
CA SER A 275 -6.61 -2.86 42.58
C SER A 275 -6.81 -4.03 43.53
N LEU A 276 -5.75 -4.46 44.19
CA LEU A 276 -5.86 -5.05 45.53
C LEU A 276 -4.83 -4.33 46.39
N LEU A 277 -5.35 -3.38 47.17
CA LEU A 277 -4.80 -3.04 48.47
C LEU A 277 -4.92 -4.28 49.35
N GLY A 278 -3.81 -4.63 50.01
CA GLY A 278 -3.66 -5.72 50.96
C GLY A 278 -2.20 -5.80 51.38
#